data_AF-A0A496L3C1-F1
#
_entry.id   AF-A0A496L3C1-F1
#
_cell.length_a   1.000
_cell.length_b   1.000
_cell.length_c   1.000
_cell.angle_alpha   90.00
_cell.angle_beta   90.00
_cell.angle_gamma   90.00
#
_symmetry.space_group_name_H-M   'P 1'
#
loop_
_entity.id
_entity.type
_entity.pdbx_description
1 polymer ?
#
loop_
_entity_poly.entity_id
_entity_poly.type
_entity_poly.pdbx_seq_one_letter_code
_entity_poly.pdbx_strand_id
1 'polypeptide(L)'
;MKRKTKIISISIACIIAVAAIFVYVRYFYVFGEGIKAGNLNYLVYKGYVFKTYEGILIQEGFKSQIQGTIQNNEFRFSVADPSLADELMKLSGSNVQLYYKEYFAPLPWRGTSCYV
;
A
#
# COMPACT_ATOMS: atom_id res chain seq x y z
N MET A 1 29.77 -33.29 21.92
CA MET A 1 29.62 -31.92 21.35
C MET A 1 28.73 -31.85 20.11
N LYS A 2 28.86 -32.73 19.10
CA LYS A 2 28.10 -32.68 17.83
C LYS A 2 26.56 -32.65 17.94
N ARG A 3 25.96 -33.30 18.94
CA ARG A 3 24.50 -33.36 19.14
C ARG A 3 23.90 -32.03 19.62
N LYS A 4 24.62 -31.30 20.49
CA LYS A 4 24.21 -29.95 20.95
C LYS A 4 24.27 -28.93 19.82
N THR A 5 25.31 -28.98 18.99
CA THR A 5 25.44 -28.12 17.79
C THR A 5 24.33 -28.36 16.77
N LYS A 6 23.91 -29.62 16.55
CA LYS A 6 22.77 -29.96 15.69
C LYS A 6 21.42 -29.43 16.22
N ILE A 7 21.20 -29.50 17.53
CA ILE A 7 19.97 -28.95 18.14
C ILE A 7 19.95 -27.43 17.99
N ILE A 8 21.07 -26.76 18.27
CA ILE A 8 21.20 -25.30 18.09
C ILE A 8 20.96 -24.90 16.64
N SER A 9 21.54 -25.63 15.67
CA SER A 9 21.34 -25.31 14.24
C SER A 9 19.88 -25.50 13.81
N ILE A 10 19.20 -26.54 14.30
CA ILE A 10 17.77 -26.78 14.01
C ILE A 10 16.90 -25.68 14.64
N SER A 11 17.18 -25.29 15.88
CA SER A 11 16.46 -24.19 16.55
C SER A 11 16.63 -22.86 15.80
N ILE A 12 17.85 -22.54 15.37
CA ILE A 12 18.12 -21.33 14.56
C ILE A 12 17.37 -21.39 13.23
N ALA A 13 17.42 -22.52 12.52
CA ALA A 13 16.68 -22.70 11.27
C ALA A 13 15.17 -22.51 11.46
N CYS A 14 14.62 -23.02 12.56
CA CYS A 14 13.21 -22.86 12.90
C CYS A 14 12.84 -21.39 13.15
N ILE A 15 13.67 -20.65 13.89
CA ILE A 15 13.47 -19.20 14.13
C ILE A 15 13.51 -18.43 12.81
N ILE A 16 14.46 -18.74 11.93
CA ILE A 16 14.57 -18.09 10.61
C ILE A 16 13.32 -18.38 9.77
N ALA A 17 12.82 -19.62 9.78
CA ALA A 17 11.62 -19.98 9.05
C ALA A 17 10.39 -19.21 9.55
N VAL A 18 10.20 -19.11 10.87
CA VAL A 18 9.10 -18.34 11.47
C VAL A 18 9.23 -16.85 11.13
N ALA A 19 10.43 -16.28 11.21
CA ALA A 19 10.68 -14.90 10.83
C ALA A 19 10.40 -14.66 9.33
N ALA A 20 10.81 -15.57 8.45
CA ALA A 20 10.56 -15.47 7.02
C ALA A 20 9.05 -15.50 6.70
N ILE A 21 8.29 -16.39 7.34
CA ILE A 21 6.83 -16.46 7.20
C ILE A 21 6.20 -15.16 7.69
N PHE A 22 6.63 -14.66 8.85
CA PHE A 22 6.12 -13.41 9.40
C PHE A 22 6.37 -12.22 8.46
N VAL A 23 7.59 -12.08 7.93
CA VAL A 23 7.93 -11.03 6.97
C VAL A 23 7.10 -11.17 5.69
N TYR A 24 6.93 -12.39 5.19
CA TYR A 24 6.11 -12.65 4.00
C TYR A 24 4.67 -12.18 4.21
N VAL A 25 4.03 -12.60 5.30
CA VAL A 25 2.65 -12.22 5.61
C VAL A 25 2.53 -10.71 5.83
N ARG A 26 3.49 -10.09 6.52
CA ARG A 26 3.45 -8.67 6.86
C ARG A 26 3.53 -7.74 5.65
N TYR A 27 4.27 -8.11 4.60
CA TYR A 27 4.60 -7.21 3.50
C TYR A 27 4.12 -7.67 2.12
N PHE A 28 4.03 -8.98 1.87
CA PHE A 28 3.75 -9.54 0.55
C PHE A 28 2.36 -10.18 0.45
N TYR A 29 1.77 -10.62 1.57
CA TYR A 29 0.40 -11.12 1.56
C TYR A 29 -0.59 -9.98 1.30
N VAL A 30 -1.41 -10.15 0.26
CA VAL A 30 -2.50 -9.24 -0.07
C VAL A 30 -3.62 -9.49 0.94
N PHE A 31 -3.83 -8.54 1.84
CA PHE A 31 -4.86 -8.63 2.87
C PHE A 31 -6.26 -8.48 2.28
N GLY A 32 -6.41 -7.58 1.33
CA GLY A 32 -7.67 -7.32 0.66
C GLY A 32 -7.45 -6.70 -0.71
N GLU A 33 -8.48 -6.75 -1.55
CA GLU A 33 -8.51 -6.12 -2.85
C GLU A 33 -9.89 -5.55 -3.09
N GLY A 34 -9.98 -4.48 -3.87
CA GLY A 34 -11.25 -3.82 -4.12
C GLY A 34 -11.12 -2.64 -5.07
N ILE A 35 -12.23 -1.94 -5.27
CA ILE A 35 -12.30 -0.77 -6.13
C ILE A 35 -12.71 0.44 -5.30
N LYS A 36 -12.04 1.58 -5.53
CA LYS A 36 -12.44 2.89 -4.99
C LYS A 36 -12.65 3.86 -6.13
N ALA A 37 -13.80 4.52 -6.12
CA ALA A 37 -14.19 5.53 -7.09
C ALA A 37 -14.15 6.92 -6.46
N GLY A 38 -13.71 7.92 -7.22
CA GLY A 38 -13.67 9.29 -6.74
C GLY A 38 -12.89 10.22 -7.66
N ASN A 39 -12.77 11.47 -7.26
CA ASN A 39 -12.01 12.46 -8.01
C ASN A 39 -10.51 12.31 -7.72
N LEU A 40 -9.70 12.13 -8.77
CA LEU A 40 -8.25 12.10 -8.62
C LEU A 40 -7.73 13.51 -8.38
N ASN A 41 -7.33 13.82 -7.16
CA ASN A 41 -6.85 15.15 -6.80
C ASN A 41 -5.46 15.40 -7.41
N TYR A 42 -4.50 14.55 -7.06
CA TYR A 42 -3.15 14.63 -7.59
C TYR A 42 -2.43 13.28 -7.50
N LEU A 43 -1.41 13.12 -8.36
CA LEU A 43 -0.41 12.05 -8.31
C LEU A 43 0.98 12.69 -8.34
N VAL A 44 1.84 12.34 -7.40
CA VAL A 44 3.19 12.91 -7.28
C VAL A 44 4.25 11.82 -7.24
N TYR A 45 5.34 12.02 -7.96
CA TYR A 45 6.52 11.16 -7.86
C TYR A 45 7.44 11.68 -6.77
N LYS A 46 7.49 10.98 -5.62
CA LYS A 46 8.22 11.45 -4.45
C LYS A 46 8.89 10.30 -3.69
N GLY A 47 9.92 10.64 -2.91
CA GLY A 47 10.66 9.71 -2.08
C GLY A 47 12.12 10.14 -1.89
N TYR A 48 12.78 9.60 -0.87
CA TYR A 48 14.17 9.92 -0.56
C TYR A 48 15.14 8.99 -1.29
N VAL A 49 15.09 7.69 -0.97
CA VAL A 49 15.95 6.65 -1.56
C VAL A 49 15.22 5.93 -2.69
N PHE A 50 13.99 5.52 -2.43
CA PHE A 50 13.08 4.95 -3.43
C PHE A 50 12.02 5.99 -3.73
N LYS A 51 11.93 6.38 -5.00
CA LYS A 51 10.87 7.27 -5.47
C LYS A 51 9.71 6.43 -5.99
N THR A 52 8.51 6.74 -5.54
CA THR A 52 7.28 6.04 -5.90
C THR A 52 6.23 7.07 -6.31
N TYR A 53 5.25 6.62 -7.07
CA TYR A 53 4.11 7.44 -7.46
C TYR A 53 3.06 7.35 -6.35
N GLU A 54 2.71 8.48 -5.76
CA GLU A 54 1.81 8.57 -4.63
C GLU A 54 0.62 9.46 -4.98
N GLY A 55 -0.58 8.92 -4.86
CA GLY A 55 -1.82 9.55 -5.27
C GLY A 55 -2.77 9.81 -4.13
N ILE A 56 -3.61 10.84 -4.30
CA ILE A 56 -4.77 11.09 -3.46
C ILE A 56 -6.01 11.13 -4.32
N LEU A 57 -6.97 10.27 -3.99
CA LEU A 57 -8.28 10.23 -4.58
C LEU A 57 -9.30 10.69 -3.53
N ILE A 58 -10.07 11.72 -3.86
CA ILE A 58 -11.13 12.23 -2.99
C ILE A 58 -12.39 11.41 -3.29
N GLN A 59 -12.79 10.58 -2.33
CA GLN A 59 -14.06 9.85 -2.42
C GLN A 59 -15.19 10.81 -2.05
N GLU A 60 -16.24 10.82 -2.86
CA GLU A 60 -17.49 11.51 -2.53
C GLU A 60 -18.17 10.75 -1.39
N GLY A 61 -17.85 11.14 -0.15
CA GLY A 61 -18.47 10.61 1.05
C GLY A 61 -19.82 11.27 1.31
N PHE A 62 -20.77 10.49 1.84
CA PHE A 62 -22.07 10.98 2.30
C PHE A 62 -21.91 12.26 3.12
N LYS A 63 -22.62 13.32 2.72
CA LYS A 63 -22.75 14.55 3.52
C LYS A 63 -23.18 14.14 4.93
N SER A 64 -22.26 14.22 5.90
CA SER A 64 -22.61 14.11 7.30
C SER A 64 -23.78 15.04 7.56
N GLN A 65 -24.88 14.51 8.09
CA GLN A 65 -26.10 15.25 8.42
C GLN A 65 -25.88 16.33 9.51
N ILE A 66 -24.65 16.47 9.98
CA ILE A 66 -24.17 17.48 10.91
C ILE A 66 -23.73 18.70 10.09
N GLN A 67 -24.53 19.76 10.13
CA GLN A 67 -24.22 21.06 9.54
C GLN A 67 -22.80 21.50 9.94
N GLY A 68 -21.89 21.60 8.96
CA GLY A 68 -20.62 22.31 9.11
C GLY A 68 -19.34 21.49 8.98
N THR A 69 -19.39 20.16 8.85
CA THR A 69 -18.17 19.34 8.66
C THR A 69 -18.27 18.51 7.38
N ILE A 70 -17.85 19.10 6.25
CA ILE A 70 -17.58 18.35 5.02
C ILE A 70 -16.33 17.49 5.31
N GLN A 71 -16.50 16.23 5.71
CA GLN A 71 -15.39 15.29 5.76
C GLN A 71 -15.09 14.82 4.35
N ASN A 72 -14.01 15.36 3.77
CA ASN A 72 -13.49 14.90 2.50
C ASN A 72 -12.79 13.54 2.74
N ASN A 73 -13.36 12.44 2.26
CA ASN A 73 -12.77 11.11 2.44
C ASN A 73 -11.62 10.91 1.47
N GLU A 74 -10.42 11.32 1.89
CA GLU A 74 -9.19 11.14 1.13
C GLU A 74 -8.73 9.68 1.16
N PHE A 75 -8.59 9.08 -0.02
CA PHE A 75 -7.94 7.80 -0.22
C PHE A 75 -6.52 8.02 -0.72
N ARG A 76 -5.53 7.60 0.08
CA ARG A 76 -4.11 7.70 -0.27
C ARG A 76 -3.62 6.35 -0.78
N PHE A 77 -3.09 6.33 -1.98
CA PHE A 77 -2.61 5.12 -2.63
C PHE A 77 -1.25 5.35 -3.26
N SER A 78 -0.54 4.26 -3.52
CA SER A 78 0.71 4.28 -4.26
C SER A 78 0.49 3.55 -5.59
N VAL A 79 1.25 3.87 -6.62
CA VAL A 79 1.16 3.20 -7.92
C VAL A 79 2.50 2.53 -8.21
N ALA A 80 2.47 1.22 -8.38
CA ALA A 80 3.67 0.42 -8.65
C ALA A 80 4.09 0.46 -10.13
N ASP A 81 3.14 0.63 -11.06
CA ASP A 81 3.41 0.66 -12.50
C ASP A 81 3.57 2.10 -13.01
N PRO A 82 4.76 2.48 -13.54
CA PRO A 82 4.97 3.80 -14.13
C PRO A 82 4.03 4.14 -15.29
N SER A 83 3.62 3.16 -16.10
CA SER A 83 2.75 3.40 -17.25
C SER A 83 1.35 3.80 -16.80
N LEU A 84 0.83 3.12 -15.78
CA LEU A 84 -0.43 3.48 -15.14
C LEU A 84 -0.33 4.84 -14.44
N ALA A 85 0.81 5.12 -13.79
CA ALA A 85 1.03 6.41 -13.16
C ALA A 85 0.96 7.56 -14.17
N ASP A 86 1.59 7.41 -15.34
CA ASP A 86 1.57 8.42 -16.40
C ASP A 86 0.15 8.65 -16.96
N GLU A 87 -0.65 7.59 -17.07
CA GLU A 87 -2.07 7.71 -17.44
C GLU A 87 -2.86 8.46 -16.37
N LEU A 88 -2.68 8.11 -15.10
CA LEU A 88 -3.34 8.77 -13.97
C LEU A 88 -2.93 10.24 -13.85
N MET A 89 -1.67 10.61 -14.11
CA MET A 89 -1.27 12.02 -14.14
C MET A 89 -2.05 12.83 -15.18
N LYS A 90 -2.32 12.25 -16.36
CA LYS A 90 -3.11 12.89 -17.41
C LYS A 90 -4.59 13.01 -17.03
N LEU A 91 -5.09 12.08 -16.22
CA LEU A 91 -6.45 12.05 -15.71
C LEU A 91 -6.64 12.85 -14.41
N SER A 92 -5.61 13.58 -13.94
CA SER A 92 -5.71 14.42 -12.73
C SER A 92 -6.87 15.41 -12.84
N GLY A 93 -7.68 15.50 -11.79
CA GLY A 93 -8.92 16.29 -11.75
C GLY A 93 -10.15 15.57 -12.30
N SER A 94 -10.00 14.39 -12.90
CA SER A 94 -11.13 13.59 -13.40
C SER A 94 -11.63 12.59 -12.35
N ASN A 95 -12.87 12.13 -12.51
CA ASN A 95 -13.41 11.03 -11.72
C ASN A 95 -12.88 9.71 -12.28
N VAL A 96 -12.20 8.92 -11.45
CA VAL A 96 -11.59 7.64 -11.82
C VAL A 96 -11.99 6.55 -10.84
N GLN A 97 -11.92 5.31 -11.30
CA GLN A 97 -12.12 4.12 -10.47
C GLN A 97 -10.81 3.35 -10.41
N LEU A 98 -10.27 3.18 -9.22
CA LEU A 98 -8.99 2.51 -8.99
C LEU A 98 -9.24 1.17 -8.32
N TYR A 99 -8.78 0.11 -8.96
CA TYR A 99 -8.60 -1.18 -8.31
C TYR A 99 -7.31 -1.15 -7.50
N TYR A 100 -7.37 -1.57 -6.25
CA TYR A 100 -6.24 -1.54 -5.33
C TYR A 100 -6.07 -2.89 -4.63
N LYS A 101 -4.83 -3.16 -4.23
CA LYS A 101 -4.45 -4.23 -3.32
C LYS A 101 -4.00 -3.61 -2.00
N GLU A 102 -4.60 -4.07 -0.92
CA GLU A 102 -4.24 -3.70 0.44
C GLU A 102 -3.24 -4.69 1.01
N TYR A 103 -2.15 -4.18 1.54
CA TYR A 103 -1.15 -4.93 2.27
C TYR A 103 -1.14 -4.49 3.73
N PHE A 104 -0.71 -5.36 4.65
CA PHE A 104 -0.63 -4.96 6.05
C PHE A 104 0.38 -3.83 6.28
N ALA A 105 1.45 -3.73 5.48
CA ALA A 105 2.47 -2.67 5.57
C ALA A 105 2.88 -2.12 4.21
N PRO A 106 3.33 -0.85 4.18
CA PRO A 106 4.01 -0.30 3.02
C PRO A 106 5.41 -0.91 2.90
N LEU A 107 5.89 -1.00 1.65
CA LEU A 107 7.27 -1.35 1.32
C LEU A 107 7.89 -0.12 0.65
N PRO A 108 9.09 0.36 1.07
CA PRO A 108 9.66 1.61 0.58
C PRO A 108 9.77 1.72 -0.95
N TRP A 109 10.02 0.61 -1.65
CA TRP A 109 10.13 0.55 -3.11
C TRP A 109 8.79 0.29 -3.83
N ARG A 110 7.74 -0.10 -3.11
CA ARG A 110 6.39 -0.32 -3.67
C ARG A 110 5.52 0.92 -3.51
N GLY A 111 5.71 1.66 -2.42
CA GLY A 111 4.89 2.81 -2.10
C GLY A 111 4.94 3.18 -0.63
N THR A 112 4.55 4.41 -0.33
CA THR A 112 4.38 4.88 1.05
C THR A 112 3.04 4.45 1.66
N SER A 113 2.07 4.09 0.83
CA SER A 113 0.76 3.60 1.25
C SER A 113 0.72 2.06 1.36
N CYS A 114 -0.19 1.57 2.20
CA CYS A 114 -0.58 0.15 2.24
C CYS A 114 -1.44 -0.25 1.04
N TYR A 115 -2.00 0.73 0.32
CA TYR A 115 -2.85 0.53 -0.84
C TYR A 115 -2.05 0.79 -2.12
N VAL A 116 -2.00 -0.21 -3.00
CA VAL A 116 -1.17 -0.21 -4.22
C VAL A 116 -1.98 -0.68 -5.42
#